data_AF-A0A9R1UU18-F1
#
_entry.id   AF-A0A9R1UU18-F1
#
_cell.length_a   1.000
_cell.length_b   1.000
_cell.length_c   1.000
_cell.angle_alpha   90.00
_cell.angle_beta   90.00
_cell.angle_gamma   90.00
#
_symmetry.space_group_name_H-M   'P 1'
#
loop_
_entity.id
_entity.type
_entity.pdbx_description
1 polymer ?
#
loop_
_entity_poly.entity_id
_entity_poly.type
_entity_poly.pdbx_seq_one_letter_code
_entity_poly.pdbx_strand_id
1 'polypeptide(L)'
;MNGTEDNVEENSHFERKKGAKASPKRVLNFVHLLPPCCGVEIVDNLYKCLKDWCIENKVFTISVDNASNNDSTIRILSETFSKTKRLPCGGKMFHLQLPHRKLILECKIRWNSTYEMLAVAIKFKDVFPMFKEKEPRYLSCTSNEDWLKVEKLYEILEAFNSKTNIVFGSEYPTSNLFLNEVYRIKVLLDKRFQDPNEDKFVHDMVGCMKQNIDKYWGECNLMMPIGAILDRRCK
;
A
#
# COMPACT_ATOMS: atom_id res chain seq x y z
N MET A 1 -53.57 17.27 -23.81
CA MET A 1 -52.20 17.76 -23.55
C MET A 1 -51.80 17.26 -22.18
N ASN A 2 -51.32 16.02 -22.12
CA ASN A 2 -50.78 15.42 -20.91
C ASN A 2 -49.27 15.45 -21.06
N GLY A 3 -48.64 16.37 -20.33
CA GLY A 3 -47.19 16.51 -20.27
C GLY A 3 -46.66 15.78 -19.05
N THR A 4 -45.79 14.83 -19.32
CA THR A 4 -44.96 14.02 -18.44
C THR A 4 -43.89 14.87 -17.74
N GLU A 5 -43.78 14.77 -16.42
CA GLU A 5 -42.54 15.09 -15.69
C GLU A 5 -42.00 13.80 -15.07
N ASP A 6 -40.92 13.33 -15.69
CA ASP A 6 -40.13 12.17 -15.28
C ASP A 6 -39.33 12.49 -14.01
N ASN A 7 -39.59 11.73 -12.94
CA ASN A 7 -38.71 11.63 -11.78
C ASN A 7 -37.47 10.83 -12.17
N VAL A 8 -36.32 11.49 -12.28
CA VAL A 8 -35.01 10.83 -12.40
C VAL A 8 -34.51 10.48 -11.00
N GLU A 9 -34.85 9.28 -10.53
CA GLU A 9 -34.09 8.61 -9.45
C GLU A 9 -32.79 8.06 -10.03
N GLU A 10 -31.69 8.81 -9.87
CA GLU A 10 -30.36 8.31 -10.21
C GLU A 10 -29.85 7.38 -9.09
N ASN A 11 -30.18 6.11 -9.24
CA ASN A 11 -29.62 5.00 -8.47
C ASN A 11 -28.12 4.83 -8.74
N SER A 12 -27.25 5.37 -7.88
CA SER A 12 -25.83 5.00 -7.89
C SER A 12 -25.64 3.63 -7.23
N HIS A 13 -25.76 2.58 -8.05
CA HIS A 13 -25.52 1.19 -7.72
C HIS A 13 -24.02 0.98 -7.39
N PHE A 14 -23.65 0.88 -6.11
CA PHE A 14 -22.30 0.47 -5.71
C PHE A 14 -22.30 -0.99 -5.27
N GLU A 15 -22.01 -1.90 -6.20
CA GLU A 15 -21.85 -3.33 -5.92
C GLU A 15 -20.70 -3.56 -4.92
N ARG A 16 -21.04 -4.12 -3.75
CA ARG A 16 -20.06 -4.57 -2.76
C ARG A 16 -19.44 -5.90 -3.21
N LYS A 17 -18.15 -5.89 -3.56
CA LYS A 17 -17.36 -7.12 -3.60
C LYS A 17 -17.22 -7.70 -2.19
N LYS A 18 -17.75 -8.90 -1.98
CA LYS A 18 -17.60 -9.70 -0.75
C LYS A 18 -16.13 -10.12 -0.59
N GLY A 19 -15.50 -9.81 0.54
CA GLY A 19 -14.16 -10.37 0.84
C GLY A 19 -13.29 -9.66 1.87
N ALA A 20 -13.63 -8.45 2.34
CA ALA A 20 -12.96 -7.80 3.46
C ALA A 20 -14.01 -7.14 4.36
N LYS A 21 -14.01 -7.41 5.67
CA LYS A 21 -14.82 -6.65 6.63
C LYS A 21 -14.28 -5.22 6.66
N ALA A 22 -14.86 -4.34 5.86
CA ALA A 22 -14.54 -2.92 5.89
C ALA A 22 -14.86 -2.37 7.28
N SER A 23 -13.95 -1.58 7.85
CA SER A 23 -14.23 -0.81 9.06
C SER A 23 -15.50 0.03 8.85
N PRO A 24 -16.43 0.11 9.81
CA PRO A 24 -17.63 0.89 9.66
C PRO A 24 -17.27 2.36 9.39
N LYS A 25 -17.68 2.88 8.24
CA LYS A 25 -17.52 4.30 7.89
C LYS A 25 -18.68 5.07 8.52
N ARG A 26 -18.38 6.12 9.27
CA ARG A 26 -19.37 7.01 9.87
C ARG A 26 -18.97 8.45 9.60
N VAL A 27 -19.94 9.26 9.21
CA VAL A 27 -19.77 10.71 9.13
C VAL A 27 -19.98 11.27 10.53
N LEU A 28 -19.04 12.08 11.01
CA LEU A 28 -19.12 12.70 12.35
C LEU A 28 -19.76 14.08 12.30
N ASN A 29 -19.45 14.89 11.30
CA ASN A 29 -19.98 16.24 11.20
C ASN A 29 -19.89 16.79 9.76
N PHE A 30 -20.78 17.73 9.43
CA PHE A 30 -20.69 18.57 8.23
C PHE A 30 -20.49 20.02 8.70
N VAL A 31 -19.38 20.63 8.31
CA VAL A 31 -19.06 22.01 8.68
C VAL A 31 -19.00 22.84 7.42
N HIS A 32 -19.85 23.86 7.34
CA HIS A 32 -19.77 24.87 6.30
C HIS A 32 -18.73 25.93 6.70
N LEU A 33 -17.69 26.10 5.88
CA LEU A 33 -16.68 27.14 6.06
C LEU A 33 -16.87 28.24 5.02
N LEU A 34 -16.79 29.50 5.44
CA LEU A 34 -16.90 30.64 4.54
C LEU A 34 -15.51 30.97 3.98
N PRO A 35 -15.37 31.22 2.66
CA PRO A 35 -14.09 31.66 2.09
C PRO A 35 -13.67 33.04 2.65
N PRO A 36 -12.37 33.30 2.86
CA PRO A 36 -11.21 32.44 2.58
C PRO A 36 -10.92 31.46 3.73
N CYS A 37 -11.09 30.17 3.48
CA CYS A 37 -10.87 29.12 4.49
C CYS A 37 -9.38 28.98 4.81
N CYS A 38 -8.89 29.66 5.83
CA CYS A 38 -7.53 29.50 6.31
C CYS A 38 -7.36 28.11 6.97
N GLY A 39 -6.15 27.53 6.90
CA GLY A 39 -5.87 26.26 7.59
C GLY A 39 -6.19 26.32 9.08
N VAL A 40 -6.05 27.49 9.71
CA VAL A 40 -6.39 27.73 11.13
C VAL A 40 -7.87 27.46 11.42
N GLU A 41 -8.79 28.01 10.61
CA GLU A 41 -10.23 27.83 10.81
C GLU A 41 -10.64 26.36 10.65
N ILE A 42 -10.01 25.65 9.72
CA ILE A 42 -10.23 24.22 9.52
C ILE A 42 -9.78 23.44 10.76
N VAL A 43 -8.61 23.76 11.32
CA VAL A 43 -8.11 23.13 12.55
C VAL A 43 -9.05 23.36 13.72
N ASP A 44 -9.51 24.59 13.93
CA ASP A 44 -10.37 24.95 15.06
C ASP A 44 -11.71 24.21 15.00
N ASN A 45 -12.34 24.18 13.82
CA ASN A 45 -13.60 23.47 13.62
C ASN A 45 -13.42 21.94 13.76
N LEU A 46 -12.31 21.40 13.25
CA LEU A 46 -12.00 19.99 13.40
C LEU A 46 -11.78 19.63 14.88
N TYR A 47 -11.01 20.44 15.60
CA TYR A 47 -10.72 20.20 17.01
C TYR A 47 -11.97 20.32 17.89
N LYS A 48 -12.84 21.30 17.59
CA LYS A 48 -14.17 21.43 18.21
C LYS A 48 -15.00 20.17 17.98
N CYS A 49 -15.09 19.71 16.73
CA CYS A 49 -15.80 18.47 16.41
C CYS A 49 -15.25 17.26 17.19
N LEU A 50 -13.94 17.11 17.29
CA LEU A 50 -13.33 16.00 18.02
C LEU A 50 -13.65 16.04 19.52
N LYS A 51 -13.68 17.25 20.11
CA LYS A 51 -14.09 17.47 21.50
C LYS A 51 -15.57 17.19 21.73
N ASP A 52 -16.45 17.66 20.84
CA ASP A 52 -17.90 17.46 20.95
C ASP A 52 -18.25 15.96 20.97
N TRP A 53 -17.47 15.15 20.25
CA TRP A 53 -17.61 13.70 20.22
C TRP A 53 -16.78 12.96 21.28
N CYS A 54 -16.02 13.64 22.14
CA CYS A 54 -15.12 13.06 23.15
C CYS A 54 -14.13 12.03 22.57
N ILE A 55 -13.62 12.29 21.36
CA ILE A 55 -12.69 11.42 20.62
C ILE A 55 -11.36 12.11 20.33
N GLU A 56 -11.11 13.28 20.92
CA GLU A 56 -9.90 14.06 20.66
C GLU A 56 -8.60 13.33 21.02
N ASN A 57 -8.68 12.31 21.90
CA ASN A 57 -7.55 11.44 22.29
C ASN A 57 -7.54 10.10 21.54
N LYS A 58 -8.50 9.87 20.64
CA LYS A 58 -8.70 8.62 19.90
C LYS A 58 -8.41 8.77 18.40
N VAL A 59 -7.93 9.94 17.98
CA VAL A 59 -7.57 10.21 16.59
C VAL A 59 -6.20 9.59 16.30
N PHE A 60 -6.20 8.58 15.42
CA PHE A 60 -5.00 7.86 15.02
C PHE A 60 -4.33 8.46 13.77
N THR A 61 -5.13 8.85 12.78
CA THR A 61 -4.64 9.38 11.51
C THR A 61 -5.69 10.33 10.92
N ILE A 62 -5.23 11.41 10.30
CA ILE A 62 -6.07 12.33 9.52
C ILE A 62 -5.59 12.28 8.07
N SER A 63 -6.49 12.01 7.13
CA SER A 63 -6.20 12.10 5.70
C SER A 63 -7.00 13.25 5.10
N VAL A 64 -6.30 14.11 4.38
CA VAL A 64 -6.84 15.27 3.65
C VAL A 64 -6.44 15.14 2.18
N ASP A 65 -7.16 15.83 1.30
CA ASP A 65 -6.88 15.91 -0.13
C ASP A 65 -5.63 16.78 -0.42
N ASN A 66 -5.17 16.76 -1.67
CA ASN A 66 -3.93 17.41 -2.10
C ASN A 66 -4.13 18.91 -2.41
N ALA A 67 -4.58 19.68 -1.42
CA ALA A 67 -4.80 21.13 -1.52
C ALA A 67 -3.80 21.91 -0.66
N SER A 68 -3.34 23.06 -1.13
CA SER A 68 -2.30 23.88 -0.46
C SER A 68 -2.69 24.31 0.97
N ASN A 69 -3.96 24.60 1.21
CA ASN A 69 -4.44 24.97 2.54
C ASN A 69 -4.24 23.83 3.55
N ASN A 70 -4.32 22.58 3.12
CA ASN A 70 -4.19 21.41 3.98
C ASN A 70 -2.77 21.22 4.53
N ASP A 71 -1.73 21.65 3.82
CA ASP A 71 -0.36 21.56 4.34
C ASP A 71 -0.18 22.41 5.59
N SER A 72 -0.76 23.62 5.59
CA SER A 72 -0.78 24.49 6.78
C SER A 72 -1.63 23.89 7.91
N THR A 73 -2.78 23.31 7.57
CA THR A 73 -3.69 22.63 8.51
C THR A 73 -3.01 21.43 9.19
N ILE A 74 -2.30 20.58 8.44
CA ILE A 74 -1.59 19.41 8.98
C ILE A 74 -0.49 19.86 9.94
N ARG A 75 0.29 20.88 9.58
CA ARG A 75 1.36 21.40 10.44
C ARG A 75 0.79 21.89 11.78
N ILE A 76 -0.25 22.71 11.74
CA ILE A 76 -0.90 23.28 12.94
C ILE A 76 -1.55 22.16 13.78
N LEU A 77 -2.23 21.19 13.14
CA LEU A 77 -2.79 20.04 13.85
C LEU A 77 -1.70 19.24 14.55
N SER A 78 -0.60 18.94 13.87
CA SER A 78 0.48 18.16 14.45
C SER A 78 1.11 18.86 15.65
N GLU A 79 1.34 20.17 15.57
CA GLU A 79 1.82 20.96 16.71
C GLU A 79 0.81 20.97 17.87
N THR A 80 -0.47 21.18 17.58
CA THR A 80 -1.54 21.24 18.59
C THR A 80 -1.69 19.92 19.32
N PHE A 81 -1.68 18.82 18.58
CA PHE A 81 -1.79 17.49 19.16
C PHE A 81 -0.48 17.02 19.84
N SER A 82 0.69 17.47 19.38
CA SER A 82 1.98 17.22 20.05
C SER A 82 2.06 17.94 21.39
N LYS A 83 1.66 19.22 21.45
CA LYS A 83 1.62 20.03 22.69
C LYS A 83 0.70 19.43 23.75
N THR A 84 -0.38 18.77 23.33
CA THR A 84 -1.33 18.17 24.26
C THR A 84 -0.95 16.75 24.72
N LYS A 85 0.12 16.14 24.19
CA LYS A 85 0.52 14.72 24.43
C LYS A 85 -0.57 13.68 24.11
N ARG A 86 -1.55 14.06 23.28
CA ARG A 86 -2.77 13.26 23.04
C ARG A 86 -2.70 12.35 21.80
N LEU A 87 -1.61 12.40 21.04
CA LEU A 87 -1.44 11.54 19.85
C LEU A 87 -0.98 10.13 20.20
N PRO A 88 -1.61 9.09 19.64
CA PRO A 88 -0.99 7.78 19.53
C PRO A 88 0.41 7.88 18.90
N CYS A 89 1.35 7.08 19.39
CA CYS A 89 2.73 6.99 18.89
C CYS A 89 3.50 8.33 18.78
N GLY A 90 3.20 9.32 19.63
CA GLY A 90 3.94 10.60 19.68
C GLY A 90 3.83 11.44 18.40
N GLY A 91 2.79 11.24 17.60
CA GLY A 91 2.58 11.99 16.36
C GLY A 91 3.45 11.57 15.18
N LYS A 92 4.31 10.56 15.33
CA LYS A 92 5.17 10.07 14.22
C LYS A 92 4.37 9.64 12.99
N MET A 93 3.12 9.19 13.18
CA MET A 93 2.21 8.83 12.08
C MET A 93 1.71 10.04 11.27
N PHE A 94 1.73 11.25 11.85
CA PHE A 94 1.41 12.50 11.16
C PHE A 94 2.61 13.06 10.39
N HIS A 95 3.83 12.78 10.86
CA HIS A 95 5.08 13.33 10.32
C HIS A 95 5.76 12.46 9.27
N LEU A 96 5.34 11.20 9.09
CA LEU A 96 5.78 10.37 7.99
C LEU A 96 5.23 10.96 6.68
N GLN A 97 5.97 11.91 6.09
CA GLN A 97 5.79 12.45 4.74
C GLN A 97 6.12 11.37 3.71
N LEU A 98 5.36 10.28 3.75
CA LEU A 98 5.48 9.18 2.82
C LEU A 98 4.47 9.41 1.68
N PRO A 99 4.81 9.04 0.44
CA PRO A 99 3.89 9.12 -0.70
C PRO A 99 2.61 8.29 -0.48
N HIS A 100 2.61 7.38 0.51
CA HIS A 100 1.44 6.64 0.96
C HIS A 100 1.19 6.88 2.45
N ARG A 101 0.24 7.78 2.76
CA ARG A 101 -0.18 8.15 4.13
C ARG A 101 -1.05 7.09 4.83
N LYS A 102 -1.09 5.86 4.29
CA LYS A 102 -1.95 4.76 4.75
C LYS A 102 -1.21 3.44 4.57
N LEU A 103 -1.32 2.54 5.55
CA LEU A 103 -0.93 1.15 5.36
C LEU A 103 -1.79 0.54 4.24
N ILE A 104 -1.13 -0.08 3.26
CA ILE A 104 -1.79 -0.80 2.18
C ILE A 104 -2.10 -2.20 2.70
N LEU A 105 -3.33 -2.67 2.53
CA LEU A 105 -3.69 -4.04 2.85
C LEU A 105 -3.36 -4.96 1.67
N GLU A 106 -2.89 -6.16 1.98
CA GLU A 106 -2.69 -7.23 0.99
C GLU A 106 -3.98 -7.51 0.21
N CYS A 107 -3.85 -7.78 -1.08
CA CYS A 107 -4.95 -8.12 -1.97
C CYS A 107 -4.62 -9.39 -2.75
N LYS A 108 -5.21 -10.52 -2.34
CA LYS A 108 -4.94 -11.85 -2.90
C LYS A 108 -5.05 -11.98 -4.42
N ILE A 109 -5.89 -11.15 -5.05
CA ILE A 109 -6.13 -11.18 -6.50
C ILE A 109 -5.21 -10.25 -7.29
N ARG A 110 -4.47 -9.36 -6.62
CA ARG A 110 -3.50 -8.45 -7.24
C ARG A 110 -2.11 -8.89 -6.85
N TRP A 111 -1.41 -9.50 -7.81
CA TRP A 111 -0.15 -10.19 -7.59
C TRP A 111 1.00 -9.30 -7.05
N ASN A 112 0.97 -7.98 -7.28
CA ASN A 112 1.92 -7.01 -6.69
C ASN A 112 1.55 -6.47 -5.31
N SER A 113 0.34 -6.76 -4.81
CA SER A 113 -0.16 -6.10 -3.59
C SER A 113 0.66 -6.44 -2.35
N THR A 114 1.23 -7.64 -2.27
CA THR A 114 2.11 -8.04 -1.17
C THR A 114 3.38 -7.20 -1.15
N TYR A 115 4.02 -6.99 -2.31
CA TYR A 115 5.18 -6.11 -2.42
C TYR A 115 4.85 -4.69 -1.97
N GLU A 116 3.76 -4.12 -2.47
CA GLU A 116 3.32 -2.77 -2.13
C GLU A 116 3.01 -2.62 -0.63
N MET A 117 2.34 -3.62 -0.04
CA MET A 117 2.07 -3.66 1.40
C MET A 117 3.37 -3.64 2.19
N LEU A 118 4.32 -4.53 1.86
CA LEU A 118 5.60 -4.63 2.59
C LEU A 118 6.46 -3.37 2.41
N ALA A 119 6.51 -2.81 1.20
CA ALA A 119 7.21 -1.57 0.90
C ALA A 119 6.74 -0.40 1.77
N VAL A 120 5.44 -0.37 2.11
CA VAL A 120 4.90 0.61 3.04
C VAL A 120 5.14 0.17 4.48
N ALA A 121 4.85 -1.08 4.85
CA ALA A 121 4.96 -1.58 6.21
C ALA A 121 6.37 -1.42 6.81
N ILE A 122 7.42 -1.66 6.02
CA ILE A 122 8.83 -1.49 6.44
C ILE A 122 9.09 -0.03 6.87
N LYS A 123 8.48 0.96 6.19
CA LYS A 123 8.62 2.38 6.57
C LYS A 123 7.93 2.72 7.89
N PHE A 124 7.00 1.86 8.33
CA PHE A 124 6.31 1.98 9.63
C PHE A 124 6.89 1.07 10.71
N LYS A 125 8.03 0.39 10.47
CA LYS A 125 8.65 -0.57 11.40
C LYS A 125 8.72 -0.05 12.85
N ASP A 126 9.16 1.20 13.04
CA ASP A 126 9.30 1.82 14.37
C ASP A 126 7.98 2.19 15.04
N VAL A 127 6.89 2.25 14.27
CA VAL A 127 5.55 2.65 14.75
C VAL A 127 4.83 1.46 15.40
N PHE A 128 5.07 0.24 14.92
CA PHE A 128 4.39 -0.96 15.44
C PHE A 128 4.66 -1.23 16.94
N PRO A 129 5.91 -1.14 17.44
CA PRO A 129 6.18 -1.29 18.88
C PRO A 129 5.50 -0.19 19.71
N MET A 130 5.54 1.06 19.25
CA MET A 130 4.89 2.19 19.91
C MET A 130 3.36 2.03 19.97
N PHE A 131 2.79 1.37 18.96
CA PHE A 131 1.36 1.07 18.93
C PHE A 131 1.00 -0.01 19.96
N LYS A 132 1.84 -1.04 20.13
CA LYS A 132 1.67 -2.08 21.15
C LYS A 132 1.62 -1.51 22.56
N GLU A 133 2.46 -0.52 22.86
CA GLU A 133 2.46 0.16 24.17
C GLU A 133 1.13 0.88 24.46
N LYS A 134 0.44 1.36 23.43
CA LYS A 134 -0.80 2.13 23.57
C LYS A 134 -2.07 1.31 23.46
N GLU A 135 -2.05 0.21 22.72
CA GLU A 135 -3.19 -0.68 22.55
C GLU A 135 -2.84 -2.08 23.07
N PRO A 136 -3.13 -2.40 24.35
CA PRO A 136 -2.83 -3.70 24.93
C PRO A 136 -3.53 -4.88 24.23
N ARG A 137 -4.58 -4.62 23.44
CA ARG A 137 -5.26 -5.64 22.61
C ARG A 137 -4.49 -5.97 21.33
N TYR A 138 -3.42 -5.23 21.02
CA TYR A 138 -2.52 -5.53 19.92
C TYR A 138 -1.58 -6.69 20.32
N LEU A 139 -2.13 -7.91 20.25
CA LEU A 139 -1.47 -9.13 20.69
C LEU A 139 -0.37 -9.62 19.73
N SER A 140 -0.49 -9.30 18.44
CA SER A 140 0.41 -9.79 17.37
C SER A 140 1.37 -8.69 16.91
N CYS A 141 2.26 -8.26 17.80
CA CYS A 141 3.36 -7.39 17.42
C CYS A 141 4.44 -8.20 16.71
N THR A 142 4.83 -7.77 15.51
CA THR A 142 5.97 -8.34 14.80
C THR A 142 7.24 -8.20 15.63
N SER A 143 7.97 -9.30 15.80
CA SER A 143 9.26 -9.30 16.47
C SER A 143 10.35 -8.77 15.54
N ASN A 144 11.53 -8.45 16.08
CA ASN A 144 12.68 -8.07 15.25
C ASN A 144 13.08 -9.20 14.28
N GLU A 145 12.89 -10.47 14.67
CA GLU A 145 13.14 -11.62 13.79
C GLU A 145 12.14 -11.67 12.63
N ASP A 146 10.87 -11.35 12.88
CA ASP A 146 9.85 -11.27 11.83
C ASP A 146 10.16 -10.14 10.85
N TRP A 147 10.69 -9.01 11.34
CA TRP A 147 11.13 -7.93 10.46
C TRP A 147 12.31 -8.31 9.58
N LEU A 148 13.26 -9.12 10.07
CA LEU A 148 14.35 -9.65 9.25
C LEU A 148 13.80 -10.57 8.14
N LYS A 149 12.81 -11.41 8.45
CA LYS A 149 12.12 -12.25 7.45
C LYS A 149 11.37 -11.40 6.42
N VAL A 150 10.70 -10.33 6.87
CA VAL A 150 9.99 -9.38 6.00
C VAL A 150 10.95 -8.64 5.07
N GLU A 151 12.11 -8.20 5.55
CA GLU A 151 13.14 -7.52 4.75
C GLU A 151 13.68 -8.47 3.66
N LYS A 152 14.02 -9.71 4.02
CA LYS A 152 14.46 -10.72 3.04
C LYS A 152 13.39 -11.03 1.99
N LEU A 153 12.12 -11.16 2.40
CA LEU A 153 10.98 -11.33 1.48
C LEU A 153 10.82 -10.11 0.56
N TYR A 154 10.94 -8.91 1.10
CA TYR A 154 10.81 -7.67 0.36
C TYR A 154 11.87 -7.55 -0.75
N GLU A 155 13.13 -7.88 -0.47
CA GLU A 155 14.20 -7.87 -1.48
C GLU A 155 13.90 -8.79 -2.66
N ILE A 156 13.39 -10.00 -2.38
CA ILE A 156 13.02 -10.94 -3.43
C ILE A 156 11.88 -10.35 -4.25
N LEU A 157 10.80 -9.92 -3.60
CA LEU A 157 9.64 -9.36 -4.29
C LEU A 157 9.96 -8.08 -5.06
N GLU A 158 10.91 -7.27 -4.58
CA GLU A 158 11.38 -6.07 -5.27
C GLU A 158 12.01 -6.41 -6.62
N ALA A 159 12.82 -7.47 -6.67
CA ALA A 159 13.39 -7.95 -7.92
C ALA A 159 12.29 -8.33 -8.92
N PHE A 160 11.22 -9.00 -8.48
CA PHE A 160 10.09 -9.34 -9.36
C PHE A 160 9.33 -8.10 -9.82
N ASN A 161 8.99 -7.20 -8.89
CA ASN A 161 8.21 -6.02 -9.19
C ASN A 161 8.95 -5.10 -10.19
N SER A 162 10.25 -4.93 -10.02
CA SER A 162 11.10 -4.16 -10.93
C SER A 162 11.10 -4.74 -12.35
N LYS A 163 11.19 -6.06 -12.47
CA LYS A 163 11.23 -6.78 -13.76
C LYS A 163 9.89 -6.76 -14.46
N THR A 164 8.82 -6.93 -13.71
CA THR A 164 7.46 -6.76 -14.22
C THR A 164 7.22 -5.37 -14.77
N ASN A 165 7.61 -4.30 -14.08
CA ASN A 165 7.37 -2.94 -14.59
C ASN A 165 8.00 -2.72 -15.97
N ILE A 166 9.09 -3.44 -16.29
CA ILE A 166 9.69 -3.46 -17.64
C ILE A 166 8.82 -4.25 -18.62
N VAL A 167 8.35 -5.44 -18.23
CA VAL A 167 7.54 -6.32 -19.07
C VAL A 167 6.13 -5.78 -19.35
N PHE A 168 5.57 -5.01 -18.43
CA PHE A 168 4.22 -4.45 -18.53
C PHE A 168 4.23 -2.94 -18.82
N GLY A 169 5.38 -2.38 -19.21
CA GLY A 169 5.46 -1.01 -19.72
C GLY A 169 4.58 -0.84 -20.96
N SER A 170 3.84 0.26 -21.06
CA SER A 170 2.92 0.53 -22.16
C SER A 170 3.51 1.35 -23.31
N GLU A 171 4.75 1.82 -23.17
CA GLU A 171 5.38 2.75 -24.11
C GLU A 171 6.16 2.05 -25.24
N TYR A 172 6.29 0.72 -25.20
CA TYR A 172 7.04 -0.06 -26.18
C TYR A 172 6.49 -1.48 -26.32
N PRO A 173 6.78 -2.19 -27.43
CA PRO A 173 6.50 -3.62 -27.53
C PRO A 173 7.27 -4.35 -26.44
N THR A 174 6.57 -5.11 -25.59
CA THR A 174 7.17 -5.81 -24.44
C THR A 174 7.28 -7.31 -24.64
N SER A 175 6.58 -7.87 -25.63
CA SER A 175 6.54 -9.32 -25.89
C SER A 175 7.93 -9.91 -26.19
N ASN A 176 8.81 -9.14 -26.84
CA ASN A 176 10.21 -9.51 -27.12
C ASN A 176 11.10 -9.49 -25.85
N LEU A 177 10.78 -8.67 -24.85
CA LEU A 177 11.54 -8.56 -23.60
C LEU A 177 11.09 -9.60 -22.56
N PHE A 178 9.85 -10.09 -22.69
CA PHE A 178 9.23 -11.02 -21.75
C PHE A 178 10.12 -12.23 -21.42
N LEU A 179 10.66 -12.89 -22.44
CA LEU A 179 11.51 -14.08 -22.26
C LEU A 179 12.79 -13.75 -21.49
N ASN A 180 13.45 -12.64 -21.82
CA ASN A 180 14.68 -12.22 -21.16
C ASN A 180 14.44 -11.86 -19.69
N GLU A 181 13.35 -11.18 -19.37
CA GLU A 181 13.04 -10.80 -17.98
C GLU A 181 12.61 -12.01 -17.14
N VAL A 182 11.81 -12.94 -17.68
CA VAL A 182 11.48 -14.21 -17.00
C VAL A 182 12.73 -15.05 -16.77
N TYR A 183 13.62 -15.14 -17.76
CA TYR A 183 14.89 -15.84 -17.60
C TYR A 183 15.79 -15.20 -16.53
N ARG A 184 15.86 -13.86 -16.48
CA ARG A 184 16.59 -13.13 -15.42
C ARG A 184 16.07 -13.45 -14.02
N ILE A 185 14.74 -13.51 -13.86
CA ILE A 185 14.11 -13.92 -12.60
C ILE A 185 14.48 -15.37 -12.25
N LYS A 186 14.42 -16.28 -13.23
CA LYS A 186 14.80 -17.69 -13.03
C LYS A 186 16.24 -17.82 -12.54
N VAL A 187 17.18 -17.16 -13.21
CA VAL A 187 18.60 -17.14 -12.81
C VAL A 187 18.79 -16.55 -11.42
N LEU A 188 18.04 -15.50 -11.06
CA LEU A 188 18.11 -14.89 -9.73
C LEU A 188 17.64 -15.87 -8.64
N LEU A 189 16.54 -16.57 -8.86
CA LEU A 189 16.05 -17.57 -7.92
C LEU A 189 17.01 -18.77 -7.82
N ASP A 190 17.55 -19.24 -8.94
CA ASP A 190 18.49 -20.36 -8.96
C ASP A 190 19.74 -20.05 -8.15
N LYS A 191 20.27 -18.83 -8.29
CA LYS A 191 21.42 -18.36 -7.51
C LYS A 191 21.11 -18.31 -6.01
N ARG A 192 19.97 -17.75 -5.61
CA ARG A 192 19.57 -17.68 -4.19
C ARG A 192 19.24 -19.05 -3.61
N PHE A 193 18.69 -19.97 -4.40
CA PHE A 193 18.40 -21.34 -3.97
C PHE A 193 19.68 -22.16 -3.73
N GLN A 194 20.71 -21.93 -4.52
CA GLN A 194 21.99 -22.63 -4.43
C GLN A 194 22.93 -22.05 -3.36
N ASP A 195 22.58 -20.91 -2.74
CA ASP A 195 23.42 -20.28 -1.72
C ASP A 195 23.37 -21.11 -0.41
N PRO A 196 24.50 -21.71 0.02
CA PRO A 196 24.54 -22.54 1.21
C PRO A 196 24.44 -21.75 2.52
N ASN A 197 24.57 -20.42 2.48
CA ASN A 197 24.44 -19.54 3.65
C ASN A 197 23.03 -18.95 3.79
N GLU A 198 22.11 -19.28 2.88
CA GLU A 198 20.77 -18.71 2.87
C GLU A 198 19.94 -19.24 4.05
N ASP A 199 19.07 -18.38 4.57
CA ASP A 199 18.18 -18.74 5.67
C ASP A 199 17.19 -19.81 5.21
N LYS A 200 16.92 -20.81 6.06
CA LYS A 200 15.93 -21.86 5.76
C LYS A 200 14.59 -21.28 5.31
N PHE A 201 14.14 -20.18 5.94
CA PHE A 201 12.92 -19.49 5.54
C PHE A 201 12.96 -18.97 4.09
N VAL A 202 14.09 -18.38 3.70
CA VAL A 202 14.27 -17.87 2.34
C VAL A 202 14.43 -19.01 1.36
N HIS A 203 15.20 -20.05 1.70
CA HIS A 203 15.38 -21.22 0.88
C HIS A 203 14.04 -21.91 0.57
N ASP A 204 13.18 -22.12 1.58
CA ASP A 204 11.86 -22.72 1.40
C ASP A 204 10.96 -21.85 0.50
N MET A 205 10.97 -20.53 0.71
CA MET A 205 10.22 -19.58 -0.10
C MET A 205 10.69 -19.55 -1.56
N VAL A 206 12.00 -19.44 -1.79
CA VAL A 206 12.61 -19.46 -3.13
C VAL A 206 12.30 -20.78 -3.82
N GLY A 207 12.34 -21.91 -3.09
CA GLY A 207 11.93 -23.22 -3.58
C GLY A 207 10.49 -23.22 -4.09
N CYS A 208 9.54 -22.68 -3.33
CA CYS A 208 8.15 -22.54 -3.76
C CYS A 208 7.99 -21.62 -4.98
N MET A 209 8.71 -20.49 -5.02
CA MET A 209 8.66 -19.56 -6.16
C MET A 209 9.25 -20.19 -7.43
N LYS A 210 10.33 -20.96 -7.29
CA LYS A 210 10.96 -21.69 -8.38
C LYS A 210 10.02 -22.77 -8.94
N GLN A 211 9.38 -23.56 -8.08
CA GLN A 211 8.37 -24.54 -8.51
C GLN A 211 7.23 -23.89 -9.30
N ASN A 212 6.76 -22.71 -8.88
CA ASN A 212 5.76 -21.97 -9.64
C ASN A 212 6.29 -21.53 -11.01
N ILE A 213 7.50 -20.99 -11.09
CA ILE A 213 8.10 -20.62 -12.38
C ILE A 213 8.27 -21.83 -13.28
N ASP A 214 8.80 -22.94 -12.78
CA ASP A 214 8.98 -24.16 -13.58
C ASP A 214 7.64 -24.76 -14.00
N LYS A 215 6.59 -24.65 -13.17
CA LYS A 215 5.23 -25.08 -13.53
C LYS A 215 4.64 -24.31 -14.71
N TYR A 216 4.79 -22.98 -14.72
CA TYR A 216 4.17 -22.13 -15.74
C TYR A 216 5.08 -21.85 -16.96
N TRP A 217 6.40 -21.95 -16.78
CA TRP A 217 7.40 -21.56 -17.77
C TRP A 217 8.49 -22.62 -18.02
N GLY A 218 8.40 -23.80 -17.40
CA GLY A 218 9.34 -24.91 -17.62
C GLY A 218 9.23 -25.52 -19.01
N GLU A 219 8.01 -25.63 -19.53
CA GLU A 219 7.74 -25.88 -20.95
C GLU A 219 7.55 -24.51 -21.64
N CYS A 220 8.61 -23.99 -22.26
CA CYS A 220 8.54 -22.70 -22.95
C CYS A 220 7.42 -22.70 -24.00
N ASN A 221 6.39 -21.89 -23.80
CA ASN A 221 5.34 -21.68 -24.79
C ASN A 221 5.98 -21.10 -26.07
N LEU A 222 5.90 -21.82 -27.19
CA LEU A 222 6.63 -21.56 -28.46
C LEU A 222 6.50 -20.11 -28.97
N MET A 223 5.43 -19.41 -28.58
CA MET A 223 5.20 -18.02 -28.93
C MET A 223 6.22 -17.03 -28.32
N MET A 224 6.79 -17.32 -27.15
CA MET A 224 7.76 -16.42 -26.51
C MET A 224 9.14 -16.45 -27.17
N PRO A 225 9.74 -17.61 -27.50
CA PRO A 225 10.97 -17.68 -28.29
C PRO A 225 10.82 -17.03 -29.66
N ILE A 226 9.68 -17.21 -30.33
CA ILE A 226 9.41 -16.58 -31.64
C ILE A 226 9.46 -15.05 -31.51
N GLY A 227 8.80 -14.47 -30.50
CA GLY A 227 8.85 -13.03 -30.24
C GLY A 227 10.26 -12.50 -29.98
N ALA A 228 11.10 -13.27 -29.28
CA ALA A 228 12.50 -12.91 -29.02
C ALA A 228 13.39 -13.05 -30.28
N ILE A 229 13.21 -14.11 -31.08
CA ILE A 229 13.97 -14.36 -32.32
C ILE A 229 13.65 -13.33 -33.41
N LEU A 230 12.38 -12.92 -33.49
CA LEU A 230 11.91 -11.92 -34.45
C LEU A 230 12.31 -10.49 -34.04
N ASP A 231 12.78 -10.27 -32.82
CA ASP A 231 13.33 -8.97 -32.42
C ASP A 231 14.69 -8.74 -33.06
N ARG A 232 14.69 -7.92 -34.10
CA ARG A 232 15.88 -7.55 -34.88
C ARG A 232 16.90 -6.73 -34.07
N ARG A 233 16.53 -6.25 -32.87
CA ARG A 233 17.43 -5.52 -31.94
C ARG A 233 18.28 -6.44 -31.06
N CYS A 234 17.99 -7.74 -31.03
CA CYS A 234 18.74 -8.74 -30.25
C CYS A 234 19.73 -9.57 -31.10
N LYS A 235 19.91 -9.22 -32.38
CA LYS A 235 20.90 -9.82 -33.30
C LYS A 235 22.17 -8.98 -33.38
#